data_AF-A0A923RKV8-F1
#
_entry.id   AF-A0A923RKV8-F1
#
_cell.length_a   1.000
_cell.length_b   1.000
_cell.length_c   1.000
_cell.angle_alpha   90.00
_cell.angle_beta   90.00
_cell.angle_gamma   90.00
#
_symmetry.space_group_name_H-M   'P 1'
#
loop_
_entity.id
_entity.type
_entity.pdbx_description
1 polymer ?
#
loop_
_entity_poly.entity_id
_entity_poly.type
_entity_poly.pdbx_seq_one_letter_code
_entity_poly.pdbx_strand_id
1 'polypeptide(L)'
;MEMEQRQETNEVQGRMLEVPEVVPGTASVDFPEIADFLRSMKMKSGLFGFQKEDVYEKMQQLNKMYQTRAQQMREQNRGQLKQMKKQQQEELEDLKARLAAEREEEQRKLAEERAELQAQMEQERAELQAQAEQEQKAAQEQMQEQIARARVEIRRELEAQAKEKSDQQNRELVMIGEELERLNERFLLLKNKVKALTEEEQTENEE
;
A
#
# COMPACT_ATOMS: atom_id res chain seq x y z
N MET A 1 66.34 9.99 55.47
CA MET A 1 65.68 11.01 56.30
C MET A 1 64.20 10.76 56.23
N GLU A 2 63.69 10.06 57.25
CA GLU A 2 62.31 10.23 57.71
C GLU A 2 62.11 11.70 58.09
N MET A 3 60.93 12.24 57.79
CA MET A 3 60.22 13.27 58.57
C MET A 3 58.87 13.46 57.86
N GLU A 4 57.80 12.88 58.40
CA GLU A 4 56.99 13.41 59.50
C GLU A 4 55.84 14.30 59.02
N GLN A 5 54.64 13.82 59.33
CA GLN A 5 53.54 14.57 59.90
C GLN A 5 53.11 15.86 59.17
N ARG A 6 52.10 15.72 58.30
CA ARG A 6 51.16 16.81 58.09
C ARG A 6 49.95 16.60 58.98
N GLN A 7 49.88 17.47 59.97
CA GLN A 7 48.84 17.64 60.97
C GLN A 7 47.46 17.75 60.32
N GLU A 8 46.50 17.04 60.89
CA GLU A 8 45.08 17.25 60.70
C GLU A 8 44.69 18.63 61.22
N THR A 9 44.46 19.59 60.32
CA THR A 9 43.68 20.79 60.64
C THR A 9 42.24 20.51 60.25
N ASN A 10 41.48 20.10 61.27
CA ASN A 10 40.03 19.91 61.23
C ASN A 10 39.36 21.29 61.16
N GLU A 11 39.42 21.95 60.00
CA GLU A 11 38.62 23.16 59.74
C GLU A 11 37.23 22.72 59.28
N VAL A 12 36.32 22.62 60.26
CA VAL A 12 34.87 22.57 59.99
C VAL A 12 34.49 23.90 59.35
N GLN A 13 34.63 23.98 58.03
CA GLN A 13 33.99 25.02 57.24
C GLN A 13 32.49 24.92 57.49
N GLY A 14 31.95 25.86 58.25
CA GLY A 14 30.52 26.00 58.44
C GLY A 14 29.88 26.15 57.07
N ARG A 15 29.20 25.09 56.60
CA ARG A 15 28.24 25.23 55.50
C ARG A 15 27.23 26.27 55.95
N MET A 16 27.27 27.45 55.33
CA MET A 16 26.19 28.41 55.42
C MET A 16 24.88 27.67 55.13
N LEU A 17 23.91 27.81 56.02
CA LEU A 17 22.55 27.34 55.79
C LEU A 17 22.07 28.04 54.51
N GLU A 18 21.89 27.31 53.42
CA GLU A 18 21.32 27.86 52.20
C GLU A 18 19.92 28.39 52.51
N VAL A 19 19.75 29.71 52.41
CA VAL A 19 18.43 30.33 52.52
C VAL A 19 17.67 29.90 51.25
N PRO A 20 16.53 29.21 51.37
CA PRO A 20 15.81 28.75 50.19
C PRO A 20 15.45 29.93 49.30
N GLU A 21 15.82 29.81 48.02
CA GLU A 21 15.55 30.78 46.97
C GLU A 21 14.04 31.06 46.90
N VAL A 22 13.65 32.32 47.15
CA VAL A 22 12.25 32.73 47.11
C VAL A 22 11.83 32.81 45.65
N VAL A 23 11.07 31.81 45.20
CA VAL A 23 10.49 31.79 43.85
C VAL A 23 9.65 33.06 43.64
N PRO A 24 9.90 33.85 42.57
CA PRO A 24 9.08 35.02 42.25
C PRO A 24 7.63 34.60 42.01
N GLY A 25 6.69 35.19 42.75
CA GLY A 25 5.26 34.82 42.74
C GLY A 25 4.75 34.22 44.06
N THR A 26 5.62 34.03 45.06
CA THR A 26 5.17 33.78 46.43
C THR A 26 4.49 35.05 46.94
N ALA A 27 3.15 35.00 47.08
CA ALA A 27 2.43 35.99 47.87
C ALA A 27 3.16 36.12 49.21
N SER A 28 3.44 37.34 49.65
CA SER A 28 3.89 37.60 51.02
C SER A 28 2.96 36.82 51.93
N VAL A 29 3.48 35.77 52.58
CA VAL A 29 2.66 34.94 53.45
C VAL A 29 2.39 35.79 54.68
N ASP A 30 1.34 36.60 54.60
CA ASP A 30 0.83 37.31 55.75
C ASP A 30 0.36 36.24 56.73
N PHE A 31 0.97 36.25 57.91
CA PHE A 31 0.61 35.37 59.00
C PHE A 31 -0.26 36.16 59.96
N PRO A 32 -1.57 36.32 59.69
CA PRO A 32 -2.43 37.19 60.48
C PRO A 32 -2.43 36.77 61.95
N GLU A 33 -2.40 35.47 62.26
CA GLU A 33 -2.38 34.99 63.64
C GLU A 33 -1.08 35.32 64.38
N ILE A 34 0.06 35.27 63.68
CA ILE A 34 1.37 35.62 64.26
C ILE A 34 1.51 37.13 64.36
N ALA A 35 1.06 37.87 63.35
CA ALA A 35 1.04 39.33 63.35
C ALA A 35 0.12 39.86 64.46
N ASP A 36 -1.05 39.26 64.65
CA ASP A 36 -2.00 39.63 65.70
C ASP A 36 -1.50 39.23 67.08
N PHE A 37 -0.80 38.09 67.21
CA PHE A 37 -0.09 37.77 68.45
C PHE A 37 0.97 38.82 68.78
N LEU A 38 1.82 39.19 67.81
CA LEU A 38 2.86 40.20 68.02
C LEU A 38 2.28 41.59 68.35
N ARG A 39 1.14 41.98 67.73
CA ARG A 39 0.43 43.24 68.04
C ARG A 39 -0.23 43.24 69.42
N SER A 40 -0.76 42.10 69.85
CA SER A 40 -1.46 41.95 71.13
C SER A 40 -0.53 41.55 72.30
N MET A 41 0.72 41.21 71.99
CA MET A 41 1.71 40.78 72.97
C MET A 41 2.06 41.93 73.92
N LYS A 42 1.76 41.71 75.20
CA LYS A 42 2.22 42.57 76.31
C LYS A 42 3.21 41.78 77.14
N MET A 43 4.36 42.39 77.43
CA MET A 43 5.37 41.83 78.31
C MET A 43 5.29 42.51 79.68
N LYS A 44 5.28 41.73 80.75
CA LYS A 44 5.32 42.22 82.13
C LYS A 44 6.66 42.92 82.36
N SER A 45 6.61 44.13 82.88
CA SER A 45 7.81 44.88 83.29
C SER A 45 7.91 44.91 84.81
N GLY A 46 9.10 44.60 85.33
CA GLY A 46 9.50 44.86 86.71
C GLY A 46 10.40 46.10 86.83
N LEU A 47 10.96 46.30 88.03
CA LEU A 47 11.75 47.48 88.41
C LEU A 47 13.02 47.70 87.55
N PHE A 48 13.54 46.65 86.90
CA PHE A 48 14.76 46.66 86.10
C PHE A 48 14.56 46.19 84.64
N GLY A 49 13.33 46.27 84.12
CA GLY A 49 12.98 45.86 82.75
C GLY A 49 11.99 44.71 82.69
N PHE A 50 11.93 43.99 81.56
CA PHE A 50 10.96 42.91 81.37
C PHE A 50 11.24 41.70 82.27
N GLN A 51 10.17 41.03 82.72
CA GLN A 51 10.27 39.79 83.48
C GLN A 51 10.75 38.66 82.56
N LYS A 52 11.87 38.04 82.90
CA LYS A 52 12.54 37.03 82.07
C LYS A 52 11.63 35.83 81.78
N GLU A 53 10.86 35.39 82.77
CA GLU A 53 9.95 34.27 82.66
C GLU A 53 8.83 34.56 81.65
N ASP A 54 8.28 35.78 81.69
CA ASP A 54 7.22 36.22 80.76
C ASP A 54 7.76 36.34 79.32
N VAL A 55 8.96 36.88 79.13
CA VAL A 55 9.64 36.91 77.82
C VAL A 55 9.83 35.49 77.27
N TYR A 56 10.29 34.57 78.11
CA TYR A 56 10.54 33.18 77.72
C TYR A 56 9.25 32.46 77.33
N GLU A 57 8.17 32.62 78.09
CA GLU A 57 6.85 32.05 77.78
C GLU A 57 6.30 32.59 76.45
N LYS A 58 6.38 33.90 76.22
CA LYS A 58 5.93 34.51 74.97
C LYS A 58 6.74 34.04 73.77
N MET A 59 8.06 33.89 73.92
CA MET A 59 8.92 33.35 72.88
C MET A 59 8.59 31.87 72.58
N GLN A 60 8.30 31.06 73.60
CA GLN A 60 7.85 29.68 73.38
C GLN A 60 6.51 29.61 72.64
N GLN A 61 5.55 30.48 72.99
CA GLN A 61 4.27 30.57 72.30
C GLN A 61 4.46 30.94 70.83
N LEU A 62 5.29 31.95 70.56
CA LEU A 62 5.64 32.38 69.21
C LEU A 62 6.28 31.24 68.39
N ASN A 63 7.27 30.54 68.96
CA ASN A 63 7.90 29.39 68.31
C ASN A 63 6.91 28.28 67.98
N LYS A 64 5.96 27.96 68.88
CA LYS A 64 4.91 26.99 68.62
C LYS A 64 4.00 27.41 67.47
N MET A 65 3.65 28.69 67.36
CA MET A 65 2.84 29.21 66.26
C MET A 65 3.56 29.09 64.91
N TYR A 66 4.84 29.46 64.84
CA TYR A 66 5.64 29.28 63.63
C TYR A 66 5.78 27.81 63.24
N GLN A 67 6.02 26.90 64.19
CA GLN A 67 6.13 25.47 63.93
C GLN A 67 4.81 24.87 63.43
N THR A 68 3.69 25.21 64.08
CA THR A 68 2.35 24.74 63.68
C THR A 68 2.01 25.23 62.27
N ARG A 69 2.31 26.49 61.96
CA ARG A 69 2.06 27.04 60.62
C ARG A 69 2.92 26.40 59.55
N ALA A 70 4.20 26.15 59.83
CA ALA A 70 5.08 25.43 58.91
C ALA A 70 4.56 24.01 58.64
N GLN A 71 3.99 23.33 59.64
CA GLN A 71 3.35 22.03 59.47
C GLN A 71 2.07 22.13 58.62
N GLN A 72 1.19 23.09 58.90
CA GLN A 72 -0.02 23.33 58.10
C GLN A 72 0.31 23.61 56.63
N MET A 73 1.30 24.47 56.35
CA MET A 73 1.75 24.75 54.98
C MET A 73 2.28 23.50 54.28
N ARG A 74 3.06 22.67 54.97
CA ARG A 74 3.54 21.39 54.42
C ARG A 74 2.38 20.45 54.10
N GLU A 75 1.39 20.35 54.97
CA GLU A 75 0.21 19.51 54.76
C GLU A 75 -0.66 20.01 53.61
N GLN A 76 -0.91 21.32 53.54
CA GLN A 76 -1.65 21.96 52.45
C GLN A 76 -0.96 21.76 51.11
N ASN A 77 0.35 22.05 51.03
CA ASN A 77 1.14 21.86 49.81
C ASN A 77 1.14 20.38 49.40
N ARG A 78 1.25 19.45 50.36
CA ARG A 78 1.18 18.00 50.07
C ARG A 78 -0.20 17.59 49.58
N GLY A 79 -1.28 18.18 50.12
CA GLY A 79 -2.65 17.96 49.68
C GLY A 79 -2.87 18.44 48.24
N GLN A 80 -2.49 19.67 47.94
CA GLN A 80 -2.55 20.25 46.59
C GLN A 80 -1.72 19.43 45.59
N LEU A 81 -0.49 19.06 45.95
CA LEU A 81 0.36 18.23 45.09
C LEU A 81 -0.26 16.86 44.79
N LYS A 82 -0.92 16.24 45.78
CA LYS A 82 -1.64 14.97 45.58
C LYS A 82 -2.83 15.14 44.62
N GLN A 83 -3.60 16.21 44.76
CA GLN A 83 -4.73 16.50 43.87
C GLN A 83 -4.26 16.76 42.44
N MET A 84 -3.25 17.60 42.28
CA MET A 84 -2.66 17.89 40.98
C MET A 84 -2.10 16.63 40.31
N LYS A 85 -1.39 15.78 41.07
CA LYS A 85 -0.89 14.50 40.56
C LYS A 85 -2.03 13.57 40.12
N LYS A 86 -3.13 13.54 40.87
CA LYS A 86 -4.32 12.73 40.53
C LYS A 86 -4.96 13.23 39.22
N GLN A 87 -5.15 14.55 39.08
CA GLN A 87 -5.69 15.16 37.86
C GLN A 87 -4.80 14.88 36.65
N GLN A 88 -3.48 15.07 36.79
CA GLN A 88 -2.54 14.74 35.71
C GLN A 88 -2.57 13.26 35.33
N GLN A 89 -2.78 12.37 36.30
CA GLN A 89 -2.89 10.94 36.01
C GLN A 89 -4.18 10.64 35.23
N GLU A 90 -5.31 11.20 35.64
CA GLU A 90 -6.60 11.06 34.94
C GLU A 90 -6.51 11.61 33.51
N GLU A 91 -5.93 12.80 33.32
CA GLU A 91 -5.70 13.39 32.00
C GLU A 91 -4.79 12.53 31.11
N LEU A 92 -3.74 11.93 31.69
CA LEU A 92 -2.84 11.02 30.95
C LEU A 92 -3.54 9.73 30.54
N GLU A 93 -4.42 9.19 31.39
CA GLU A 93 -5.22 8.00 31.09
C GLU A 93 -6.23 8.30 29.97
N ASP A 94 -6.90 9.45 30.03
CA ASP A 94 -7.82 9.91 28.97
C ASP A 94 -7.12 10.13 27.63
N LEU A 95 -5.94 10.76 27.63
CA LEU A 95 -5.15 10.97 26.42
C LEU A 95 -4.70 9.63 25.81
N LYS A 96 -4.29 8.66 26.64
CA LYS A 96 -3.95 7.33 26.17
C LYS A 96 -5.15 6.61 25.56
N ALA A 97 -6.33 6.73 26.17
CA ALA A 97 -7.55 6.12 25.64
C ALA A 97 -7.93 6.72 24.28
N ARG A 98 -7.85 8.04 24.13
CA ARG A 98 -8.11 8.73 22.85
C ARG A 98 -7.10 8.32 21.77
N LEU A 99 -5.83 8.27 22.11
CA LEU A 99 -4.78 7.84 21.17
C LEU A 99 -4.96 6.38 20.74
N ALA A 100 -5.40 5.50 21.65
CA ALA A 100 -5.68 4.11 21.31
C ALA A 100 -6.88 3.99 20.36
N ALA A 101 -7.96 4.76 20.61
CA ALA A 101 -9.13 4.79 19.73
C ALA A 101 -8.79 5.34 18.33
N GLU A 102 -8.01 6.43 18.27
CA GLU A 102 -7.57 7.02 17.00
C GLU A 102 -6.71 6.05 16.19
N ARG A 103 -5.78 5.33 16.84
CA ARG A 103 -4.99 4.29 16.19
C ARG A 103 -5.84 3.13 15.67
N GLU A 104 -6.87 2.72 16.41
CA GLU A 104 -7.77 1.67 15.95
C GLU A 104 -8.58 2.14 14.74
N GLU A 105 -9.08 3.38 14.75
CA GLU A 105 -9.79 3.97 13.62
C GLU A 105 -8.88 4.09 12.37
N GLU A 106 -7.64 4.54 12.55
CA GLU A 106 -6.66 4.62 11.47
C GLU A 106 -6.32 3.23 10.91
N GLN A 107 -6.14 2.23 11.77
CA GLN A 107 -5.92 0.84 11.33
C GLN A 107 -7.11 0.29 10.54
N ARG A 108 -8.35 0.60 10.96
CA ARG A 108 -9.55 0.21 10.21
C ARG A 108 -9.60 0.88 8.84
N LYS A 109 -9.36 2.19 8.77
CA LYS A 109 -9.30 2.93 7.49
C LYS A 109 -8.25 2.35 6.55
N LEU A 110 -7.05 2.05 7.07
CA LEU A 110 -5.99 1.42 6.27
C LEU A 110 -6.36 0.00 5.81
N ALA A 111 -7.10 -0.76 6.61
CA ALA A 111 -7.57 -2.08 6.22
C ALA A 111 -8.67 -2.00 5.13
N GLU A 112 -9.58 -1.04 5.25
CA GLU A 112 -10.61 -0.75 4.25
C GLU A 112 -9.99 -0.29 2.92
N GLU A 113 -9.07 0.67 2.94
CA GLU A 113 -8.38 1.16 1.74
C GLU A 113 -7.60 0.03 1.03
N ARG A 114 -6.96 -0.87 1.79
CA ARG A 114 -6.30 -2.05 1.22
C ARG A 114 -7.28 -3.02 0.57
N ALA A 115 -8.43 -3.24 1.18
CA ALA A 115 -9.46 -4.11 0.63
C ALA A 115 -10.06 -3.53 -0.66
N GLU A 116 -10.31 -2.23 -0.69
CA GLU A 116 -10.78 -1.52 -1.88
C GLU A 116 -9.77 -1.60 -3.03
N LEU A 117 -8.49 -1.32 -2.74
CA LEU A 117 -7.43 -1.40 -3.75
C LEU A 117 -7.27 -2.83 -4.28
N GLN A 118 -7.34 -3.84 -3.41
CA GLN A 118 -7.29 -5.23 -3.83
C GLN A 118 -8.48 -5.59 -4.74
N ALA A 119 -9.68 -5.16 -4.38
CA ALA A 119 -10.88 -5.40 -5.20
C ALA A 119 -10.77 -4.73 -6.57
N GLN A 120 -10.25 -3.49 -6.64
CA GLN A 120 -10.00 -2.80 -7.91
C GLN A 120 -8.98 -3.55 -8.77
N MET A 121 -7.86 -4.00 -8.21
CA MET A 121 -6.87 -4.78 -8.97
C MET A 121 -7.43 -6.12 -9.46
N GLU A 122 -8.26 -6.79 -8.66
CA GLU A 122 -8.92 -8.04 -9.08
C GLU A 122 -9.90 -7.78 -10.22
N GLN A 123 -10.66 -6.67 -10.16
CA GLN A 123 -11.56 -6.27 -11.23
C GLN A 123 -10.80 -5.92 -12.52
N GLU A 124 -9.78 -5.08 -12.46
CA GLU A 124 -8.95 -4.72 -13.63
C GLU A 124 -8.30 -5.96 -14.25
N ARG A 125 -7.82 -6.89 -13.42
CA ARG A 125 -7.25 -8.15 -13.90
C ARG A 125 -8.29 -9.02 -14.60
N ALA A 126 -9.51 -9.09 -14.07
CA ALA A 126 -10.61 -9.83 -14.69
C ALA A 126 -11.02 -9.21 -16.04
N GLU A 127 -11.08 -7.87 -16.11
CA GLU A 127 -11.39 -7.14 -17.33
C GLU A 127 -10.30 -7.34 -18.41
N LEU A 128 -9.03 -7.24 -18.04
CA LEU A 128 -7.91 -7.51 -18.96
C LEU A 128 -7.91 -8.96 -19.46
N GLN A 129 -8.20 -9.92 -18.57
CA GLN A 129 -8.29 -11.32 -18.97
C GLN A 129 -9.45 -11.54 -19.94
N ALA A 130 -10.62 -10.95 -19.68
CA ALA A 130 -11.77 -11.04 -20.58
C ALA A 130 -11.48 -10.43 -21.96
N GLN A 131 -10.81 -9.27 -22.00
CA GLN A 131 -10.38 -8.66 -23.25
C GLN A 131 -9.39 -9.54 -24.02
N ALA A 132 -8.39 -10.09 -23.34
CA ALA A 132 -7.41 -10.99 -23.97
C ALA A 132 -8.07 -12.26 -24.53
N GLU A 133 -9.02 -12.86 -23.80
CA GLU A 133 -9.79 -14.01 -24.27
C GLU A 133 -10.66 -13.67 -25.49
N GLN A 134 -11.25 -12.47 -25.51
CA GLN A 134 -12.06 -12.00 -26.63
C GLN A 134 -11.20 -11.74 -27.88
N GLU A 135 -10.06 -11.07 -27.73
CA GLU A 135 -9.11 -10.85 -28.82
C GLU A 135 -8.55 -12.17 -29.36
N GLN A 136 -8.24 -13.13 -28.49
CA GLN A 136 -7.78 -14.45 -28.90
C GLN A 136 -8.84 -15.19 -29.73
N LYS A 137 -10.11 -15.14 -29.31
CA LYS A 137 -11.22 -15.74 -30.06
C LYS A 137 -11.40 -15.05 -31.41
N ALA A 138 -11.40 -13.72 -31.44
CA ALA A 138 -11.55 -12.96 -32.67
C ALA A 138 -10.41 -13.26 -33.67
N ALA A 139 -9.16 -13.35 -33.19
CA ALA A 139 -8.02 -13.73 -34.02
C ALA A 139 -8.13 -15.16 -34.56
N GLN A 140 -8.61 -16.11 -33.75
CA GLN A 140 -8.87 -17.48 -34.18
C GLN A 140 -9.96 -17.54 -35.25
N GLU A 141 -11.06 -16.81 -35.08
CA GLU A 141 -12.16 -16.75 -36.06
C GLU A 141 -11.68 -16.15 -37.39
N GLN A 142 -10.93 -15.04 -37.35
CA GLN A 142 -10.34 -14.45 -38.55
C GLN A 142 -9.39 -15.41 -39.27
N MET A 143 -8.55 -16.13 -38.52
CA MET A 143 -7.65 -17.12 -39.09
C MET A 143 -8.41 -18.28 -39.74
N GLN A 144 -9.46 -18.79 -39.08
CA GLN A 144 -10.31 -19.83 -39.65
C GLN A 144 -11.02 -19.36 -40.92
N GLU A 145 -11.49 -18.11 -40.96
CA GLU A 145 -12.11 -17.53 -42.14
C GLU A 145 -11.12 -17.40 -43.30
N GLN A 146 -9.89 -16.96 -43.04
CA GLN A 146 -8.83 -16.91 -44.06
C GLN A 146 -8.50 -18.30 -44.59
N ILE A 147 -8.40 -19.31 -43.71
CA ILE A 147 -8.19 -20.70 -44.12
C ILE A 147 -9.35 -21.19 -44.99
N ALA A 148 -10.60 -20.89 -44.62
CA ALA A 148 -11.77 -21.28 -45.40
C ALA A 148 -11.77 -20.63 -46.79
N ARG A 149 -11.46 -19.33 -46.88
CA ARG A 149 -11.34 -18.59 -48.15
C ARG A 149 -10.24 -19.20 -49.03
N ALA A 150 -9.05 -19.42 -48.48
CA ALA A 150 -7.93 -20.03 -49.20
C ALA A 150 -8.28 -21.44 -49.71
N ARG A 151 -9.01 -22.26 -48.92
CA ARG A 151 -9.48 -23.59 -49.36
C ARG A 151 -10.41 -23.50 -50.57
N VAL A 152 -11.31 -22.51 -50.59
CA VAL A 152 -12.23 -22.31 -51.72
C VAL A 152 -11.48 -21.88 -52.97
N GLU A 153 -10.50 -20.99 -52.82
CA GLU A 153 -9.64 -20.54 -53.93
C GLU A 153 -8.83 -21.69 -54.53
N ILE A 154 -8.14 -22.46 -53.68
CA ILE A 154 -7.38 -23.66 -54.11
C ILE A 154 -8.29 -24.64 -54.86
N ARG A 155 -9.50 -24.88 -54.34
CA ARG A 155 -10.44 -25.79 -55.00
C ARG A 155 -10.87 -25.28 -56.38
N ARG A 156 -11.17 -23.98 -56.50
CA ARG A 156 -11.52 -23.36 -57.79
C ARG A 156 -10.38 -23.44 -58.79
N GLU A 157 -9.15 -23.21 -58.35
CA GLU A 157 -7.96 -23.33 -59.20
C GLU A 157 -7.75 -24.77 -59.69
N LEU A 158 -7.90 -25.76 -58.80
CA LEU A 158 -7.80 -27.17 -59.18
C LEU A 158 -8.91 -27.59 -60.16
N GLU A 159 -10.15 -27.13 -59.94
CA GLU A 159 -11.26 -27.39 -60.87
C GLU A 159 -11.03 -26.73 -62.24
N ALA A 160 -10.47 -25.51 -62.26
CA ALA A 160 -10.10 -24.83 -63.50
C ALA A 160 -8.99 -25.56 -64.26
N GLN A 161 -7.92 -26.00 -63.57
CA GLN A 161 -6.85 -26.79 -64.17
C GLN A 161 -7.35 -28.13 -64.72
N ALA A 162 -8.24 -28.82 -63.99
CA ALA A 162 -8.83 -30.07 -64.46
C ALA A 162 -9.67 -29.86 -65.72
N LYS A 163 -10.46 -28.79 -65.76
CA LYS A 163 -11.25 -28.43 -66.94
C LYS A 163 -10.36 -28.07 -68.13
N GLU A 164 -9.34 -27.24 -67.93
CA GLU A 164 -8.40 -26.87 -68.99
C GLU A 164 -7.70 -28.11 -69.57
N LYS A 165 -7.25 -29.03 -68.70
CA LYS A 165 -6.66 -30.30 -69.14
C LYS A 165 -7.65 -31.17 -69.92
N SER A 166 -8.91 -31.24 -69.47
CA SER A 166 -9.96 -31.95 -70.19
C SER A 166 -10.24 -31.33 -71.55
N ASP A 167 -10.29 -29.99 -71.64
CA ASP A 167 -10.53 -29.26 -72.89
C ASP A 167 -9.36 -29.46 -73.87
N GLN A 168 -8.11 -29.48 -73.37
CA GLN A 168 -6.93 -29.82 -74.16
C GLN A 168 -7.02 -31.24 -74.72
N GLN A 169 -7.28 -32.23 -73.87
CA GLN A 169 -7.46 -33.62 -74.29
C GLN A 169 -8.58 -33.77 -75.32
N ASN A 170 -9.69 -33.06 -75.15
CA ASN A 170 -10.80 -33.10 -76.10
C ASN A 170 -10.39 -32.54 -77.47
N ARG A 171 -9.64 -31.44 -77.50
CA ARG A 171 -9.11 -30.88 -78.76
C ARG A 171 -8.17 -31.85 -79.46
N GLU A 172 -7.28 -32.50 -78.70
CA GLU A 172 -6.39 -33.54 -79.24
C GLU A 172 -7.17 -34.71 -79.83
N LEU A 173 -8.19 -35.21 -79.13
CA LEU A 173 -9.06 -36.28 -79.61
C LEU A 173 -9.82 -35.90 -80.89
N VAL A 174 -10.30 -34.66 -81.00
CA VAL A 174 -10.95 -34.16 -82.22
C VAL A 174 -9.98 -34.16 -83.40
N MET A 175 -8.76 -33.64 -83.23
CA MET A 175 -7.76 -33.65 -84.32
C MET A 175 -7.39 -35.07 -84.75
N ILE A 176 -7.19 -35.99 -83.81
CA ILE A 176 -6.94 -37.40 -84.11
C ILE A 176 -8.13 -38.01 -84.86
N GLY A 177 -9.36 -37.69 -84.45
CA GLY A 177 -10.58 -38.12 -85.14
C GLY A 177 -10.61 -37.68 -86.61
N GLU A 178 -10.32 -36.41 -86.88
CA GLU A 178 -10.25 -35.85 -88.24
C GLU A 178 -9.13 -36.49 -89.08
N GLU A 179 -7.99 -36.84 -88.48
CA GLU A 179 -6.92 -37.56 -89.16
C GLU A 179 -7.32 -39.00 -89.49
N LEU A 180 -8.01 -39.69 -88.59
CA LEU A 180 -8.55 -41.03 -88.82
C LEU A 180 -9.61 -41.03 -89.91
N GLU A 181 -10.50 -40.03 -89.96
CA GLU A 181 -11.48 -39.87 -91.05
C GLU A 181 -10.79 -39.68 -92.39
N ARG A 182 -9.80 -38.78 -92.49
CA ARG A 182 -9.00 -38.60 -93.71
C ARG A 182 -8.29 -39.88 -94.15
N LEU A 183 -7.74 -40.63 -93.19
CA LEU A 183 -7.12 -41.93 -93.48
C LEU A 183 -8.14 -42.94 -94.01
N ASN A 184 -9.34 -42.96 -93.43
CA ASN A 184 -10.43 -43.84 -93.85
C ASN A 184 -10.94 -43.50 -95.26
N GLU A 185 -11.10 -42.21 -95.59
CA GLU A 185 -11.42 -41.75 -96.95
C GLU A 185 -10.36 -42.21 -97.96
N ARG A 186 -9.08 -42.04 -97.62
CA ARG A 186 -7.97 -42.50 -98.46
C ARG A 186 -7.98 -44.02 -98.63
N PHE A 187 -8.30 -44.76 -97.57
CA PHE A 187 -8.43 -46.21 -97.62
C PHE A 187 -9.59 -46.64 -98.53
N LEU A 188 -10.74 -45.97 -98.45
CA LEU A 188 -11.90 -46.18 -99.33
C LEU A 188 -11.54 -45.93 -100.80
N LEU A 189 -10.84 -44.84 -101.11
CA LEU A 189 -10.35 -44.55 -102.46
C LEU A 189 -9.41 -45.64 -102.96
N LEU A 190 -8.47 -46.09 -102.12
CA LEU A 190 -7.54 -47.16 -102.46
C LEU A 190 -8.28 -48.47 -102.71
N LYS A 191 -9.24 -48.83 -101.85
CA LYS A 191 -10.09 -50.01 -102.01
C LYS A 191 -10.86 -49.97 -103.32
N ASN A 192 -11.48 -48.84 -103.65
CA ASN A 192 -12.22 -48.67 -104.91
C ASN A 192 -11.28 -48.79 -106.12
N LYS A 193 -10.07 -48.22 -106.04
CA LYS A 193 -9.07 -48.33 -107.11
C LYS A 193 -8.57 -49.77 -107.30
N VAL A 194 -8.31 -50.49 -106.20
CA VAL A 194 -7.94 -51.91 -106.26
C VAL A 194 -9.07 -52.73 -106.88
N LYS A 195 -10.33 -52.48 -106.49
CA LYS A 195 -11.51 -53.15 -107.06
C LYS A 195 -11.64 -52.91 -108.57
N ALA A 196 -11.48 -51.65 -109.02
CA ALA A 196 -11.52 -51.30 -110.43
C ALA A 196 -10.40 -52.02 -111.22
N LEU A 197 -9.17 -52.04 -110.70
CA LEU A 197 -8.07 -52.78 -111.33
C LEU A 197 -8.33 -54.29 -111.40
N THR A 198 -8.98 -54.87 -110.39
CA THR A 198 -9.33 -56.31 -110.41
C THR A 198 -10.46 -56.62 -111.38
N GLU A 199 -11.42 -55.70 -111.55
CA GLU A 199 -12.48 -55.81 -112.57
C GLU A 199 -11.90 -55.65 -113.98
N GLU A 200 -10.99 -54.70 -114.20
CA GLU A 200 -10.26 -54.52 -115.46
C GLU A 200 -9.43 -55.76 -115.84
N GLU A 201 -8.67 -56.34 -114.89
CA GLU A 201 -7.93 -57.59 -115.09
C GLU A 201 -8.85 -58.79 -115.39
N GLN A 202 -10.08 -58.82 -114.86
CA GLN A 202 -11.05 -59.88 -115.16
C GLN A 202 -11.64 -59.72 -116.57
N THR A 203 -11.92 -58.49 -117.00
CA THR A 203 -12.40 -58.23 -118.36
C THR A 203 -11.33 -58.45 -119.44
N GLU A 204 -10.05 -58.15 -119.15
CA GLU A 204 -8.95 -58.44 -120.10
C GLU A 204 -8.60 -59.92 -120.21
N ASN A 205 -8.96 -60.75 -119.23
CA ASN A 205 -8.73 -62.21 -119.27
C ASN A 205 -9.93 -63.00 -119.86
N GLU A 206 -11.04 -62.34 -120.20
CA GLU A 206 -12.24 -62.95 -120.80
C GLU A 206 -12.43 -62.63 -122.31
N GLU A 207 -11.53 -61.85 -122.93
CA GLU A 207 -11.40 -61.66 -124.40
C GLU A 207 -10.35 -62.60 -125.03
#